data_AF-A0A958FL00-F1
#
_entry.id   AF-A0A958FL00-F1
#
_cell.length_a   1.000
_cell.length_b   1.000
_cell.length_c   1.000
_cell.angle_alpha   90.00
_cell.angle_beta   90.00
_cell.angle_gamma   90.00
#
_symmetry.space_group_name_H-M   'P 1'
#
loop_
_entity.id
_entity.type
_entity.pdbx_description
1 polymer ?
#
loop_
_entity_poly.entity_id
_entity_poly.type
_entity_poly.pdbx_seq_one_letter_code
_entity_poly.pdbx_strand_id
1 'polypeptide(L)'
;DLFIWRENIGMMRFAYFLQSEYGIDISDWNYFFISDISADGKAFSGYGRDANNRFMGWRIKLPPVAILAPTGGERLQVGQSDTIRWEAHQGNLFLLDYSPDDGANYFNIGTTTSPGDSQYVWKISDSLVTSSHYRIRITDSVDPTITAESSPFTIKGYDLTRTLPGGSLQVFDPSRHGWQFPNNSNPMWPNTWWQQFNYITGTDPHTGDTYPEEFTEPPVNALPWHFPDWPLFVDVFTTDQAYWSTFAPIYKDAAIEKWRTSKRNWGGSCYGFAISSLLAFDYKTEFLQRYPTITQADSIFFLAMTDDIRKAINGNYVTQYGQAVLDNDVIGKPKSPRALLQEAKTLFLDESQDGRAVTMFNVGGSGAHTMLPYRLKRDRTQANLWRLFVYDSNNPNN
;
A
#
# COMPACT_ATOMS: atom_id res chain seq x y z
N ASP A 1 -5.49 42.30 -13.95
CA ASP A 1 -5.35 41.44 -12.77
C ASP A 1 -4.81 42.24 -11.60
N LEU A 2 -5.37 41.99 -10.41
CA LEU A 2 -4.89 42.58 -9.16
C LEU A 2 -3.68 41.81 -8.65
N PHE A 3 -2.71 42.54 -8.10
CA PHE A 3 -1.51 41.98 -7.51
C PHE A 3 -1.33 42.49 -6.09
N ILE A 4 -0.78 41.63 -5.23
CA ILE A 4 -0.34 41.96 -3.89
C ILE A 4 1.17 41.75 -3.80
N TRP A 5 1.85 42.58 -3.02
CA TRP A 5 3.27 42.42 -2.73
C TRP A 5 3.44 42.16 -1.23
N ARG A 6 4.21 41.13 -0.87
CA ARG A 6 4.71 40.89 0.49
C ARG A 6 6.21 40.77 0.46
N GLU A 7 6.87 41.19 1.53
CA GLU A 7 8.32 41.17 1.66
C GLU A 7 8.93 39.77 1.50
N ASN A 8 8.26 38.75 2.03
CA ASN A 8 8.71 37.35 2.03
C ASN A 8 8.36 36.55 0.76
N ILE A 9 7.39 37.00 -0.06
CA ILE A 9 6.87 36.24 -1.21
C ILE A 9 6.96 37.03 -2.53
N GLY A 10 7.27 38.31 -2.49
CA GLY A 10 7.30 39.20 -3.65
C GLY A 10 5.90 39.53 -4.17
N MET A 11 5.80 39.83 -5.47
CA MET A 11 4.54 40.19 -6.13
C MET A 11 3.80 38.93 -6.60
N MET A 12 2.54 38.78 -6.21
CA MET A 12 1.69 37.63 -6.52
C MET A 12 0.31 38.10 -6.99
N ARG A 13 -0.36 37.32 -7.84
CA ARG A 13 -1.76 37.58 -8.21
C ARG A 13 -2.64 37.50 -6.95
N PHE A 14 -3.46 38.51 -6.70
CA PHE A 14 -4.27 38.61 -5.48
C PHE A 14 -5.24 37.44 -5.30
N ALA A 15 -5.88 36.99 -6.38
CA ALA A 15 -6.75 35.81 -6.36
C ALA A 15 -5.99 34.53 -6.01
N TYR A 16 -4.77 34.37 -6.55
CA TYR A 16 -3.94 33.22 -6.25
C TYR A 16 -3.50 33.24 -4.78
N PHE A 17 -3.08 34.39 -4.26
CA PHE A 17 -2.75 34.60 -2.84
C PHE A 17 -3.91 34.21 -1.91
N LEU A 18 -5.12 34.70 -2.17
CA LEU A 18 -6.29 34.39 -1.35
C LEU A 18 -6.65 32.90 -1.37
N GLN A 19 -6.55 32.26 -2.54
CA GLN A 19 -6.83 30.85 -2.69
C GLN A 19 -5.74 29.95 -2.08
N SER A 20 -4.45 30.27 -2.29
CA SER A 20 -3.34 29.42 -1.87
C SER A 20 -3.04 29.52 -0.38
N GLU A 21 -3.15 30.72 0.20
CA GLU A 21 -2.78 30.97 1.60
C GLU A 21 -3.99 30.86 2.55
N TYR A 22 -5.20 31.19 2.07
CA TYR A 22 -6.40 31.30 2.92
C TYR A 22 -7.58 30.45 2.44
N GLY A 23 -7.45 29.72 1.32
CA GLY A 23 -8.55 28.92 0.75
C GLY A 23 -9.77 29.74 0.33
N ILE A 24 -9.62 31.06 0.16
CA ILE A 24 -10.71 31.95 -0.22
C ILE A 24 -10.81 31.96 -1.74
N ASP A 25 -11.83 31.28 -2.26
CA ASP A 25 -12.16 31.30 -3.68
C ASP A 25 -12.90 32.59 -4.03
N ILE A 26 -12.37 33.27 -5.04
CA ILE A 26 -12.92 34.51 -5.56
C ILE A 26 -13.13 34.44 -7.08
N SER A 27 -13.06 33.26 -7.71
CA SER A 27 -13.12 33.12 -9.17
C SER A 27 -14.40 33.65 -9.81
N ASP A 28 -15.49 33.70 -9.05
CA ASP A 28 -16.82 34.12 -9.51
C ASP A 28 -16.97 35.63 -9.70
N TRP A 29 -15.91 36.40 -9.40
CA TRP A 29 -15.89 37.84 -9.51
C TRP A 29 -14.83 38.33 -10.48
N ASN A 30 -15.20 39.35 -11.26
CA ASN A 30 -14.25 40.11 -12.06
C ASN A 30 -13.86 41.38 -11.31
N TYR A 31 -12.71 41.33 -10.63
CA TYR A 31 -12.22 42.43 -9.81
C TYR A 31 -11.48 43.49 -10.63
N PHE A 32 -11.87 44.75 -10.50
CA PHE A 32 -11.26 45.85 -11.25
C PHE A 32 -10.22 46.61 -10.43
N PHE A 33 -10.51 46.92 -9.16
CA PHE A 33 -9.64 47.73 -8.30
C PHE A 33 -9.77 47.36 -6.83
N ILE A 34 -8.65 47.35 -6.11
CA ILE A 34 -8.61 47.47 -4.64
C ILE A 34 -8.57 48.96 -4.32
N SER A 35 -9.59 49.46 -3.62
CA SER A 35 -9.67 50.87 -3.24
C SER A 35 -9.05 51.17 -1.89
N ASP A 36 -9.08 50.20 -0.97
CA ASP A 36 -8.57 50.40 0.38
C ASP A 36 -8.15 49.07 1.04
N ILE A 37 -7.21 49.18 1.98
CA ILE A 37 -6.75 48.09 2.84
C ILE A 37 -6.89 48.60 4.27
N SER A 38 -7.50 47.81 5.15
CA SER A 38 -7.62 48.19 6.56
C SER A 38 -6.24 48.44 7.17
N ALA A 39 -6.18 49.30 8.19
CA ALA A 39 -4.91 49.69 8.83
C ALA A 39 -4.10 48.50 9.38
N ASP A 40 -4.75 47.38 9.68
CA ASP A 40 -4.12 46.13 10.14
C ASP A 40 -3.70 45.19 9.00
N GLY A 41 -3.94 45.57 7.73
CA GLY A 41 -3.62 44.78 6.55
C GLY A 41 -4.53 43.58 6.28
N LYS A 42 -5.59 43.39 7.09
CA LYS A 42 -6.37 42.13 7.13
C LYS A 42 -7.72 42.19 6.41
N ALA A 43 -8.13 43.36 5.93
CA ALA A 43 -9.32 43.51 5.13
C ALA A 43 -9.03 44.36 3.91
N PHE A 44 -9.53 43.89 2.77
CA PHE A 44 -9.39 44.54 1.48
C PHE A 44 -10.79 44.97 1.04
N SER A 45 -10.90 46.14 0.44
CA SER A 45 -12.13 46.59 -0.20
C SER A 45 -11.87 47.18 -1.55
N GLY A 46 -12.87 47.14 -2.41
CA GLY A 46 -12.73 47.59 -3.78
C GLY A 46 -14.03 47.50 -4.58
N TYR A 47 -13.90 47.59 -5.90
CA TYR A 47 -15.03 47.50 -6.82
C TYR A 47 -14.74 46.48 -7.93
N GLY A 48 -15.80 45.83 -8.42
CA GLY A 48 -15.72 44.77 -9.42
C GLY A 48 -17.10 44.42 -9.98
N ARG A 49 -17.18 43.31 -10.69
CA ARG A 49 -18.44 42.70 -11.10
C ARG A 49 -18.63 41.34 -10.46
N ASP A 50 -19.84 41.09 -9.97
CA ASP A 50 -20.27 39.79 -9.47
C ASP A 50 -20.51 38.79 -10.63
N ALA A 51 -20.87 37.55 -10.29
CA ALA A 51 -21.20 36.49 -11.25
C ALA A 51 -22.34 36.85 -12.22
N ASN A 52 -23.17 37.85 -11.89
CA ASN A 52 -24.27 38.35 -12.72
C ASN A 52 -23.87 39.61 -13.52
N ASN A 53 -22.57 39.92 -13.60
CA ASN A 53 -22.02 41.07 -14.29
C ASN A 53 -22.46 42.43 -13.72
N ARG A 54 -22.92 42.50 -12.46
CA ARG A 54 -23.36 43.73 -11.79
C ARG A 54 -22.18 44.45 -11.15
N PHE A 55 -22.04 45.75 -11.38
CA PHE A 55 -20.98 46.54 -10.75
C PHE A 55 -21.30 46.77 -9.27
N MET A 56 -20.44 46.27 -8.38
CA MET A 56 -20.65 46.32 -6.93
C MET A 56 -19.33 46.57 -6.19
N GLY A 57 -19.45 47.15 -5.00
CA GLY A 57 -18.36 47.16 -4.03
C GLY A 57 -18.22 45.79 -3.38
N TRP A 58 -16.99 45.39 -3.06
CA TRP A 58 -16.68 44.15 -2.36
C TRP A 58 -15.78 44.43 -1.16
N ARG A 59 -15.86 43.54 -0.16
CA ARG A 59 -15.00 43.53 1.00
C ARG A 59 -14.59 42.10 1.31
N ILE A 60 -13.28 41.86 1.41
CA ILE A 60 -12.70 40.57 1.78
C ILE A 60 -12.00 40.77 3.12
N LYS A 61 -12.29 39.92 4.10
CA LYS A 61 -11.61 39.90 5.39
C LYS A 61 -10.86 38.59 5.51
N LEU A 62 -9.57 38.65 5.82
CA LEU A 62 -8.76 37.46 6.09
C LEU A 62 -9.29 36.73 7.33
N PRO A 63 -9.20 35.39 7.37
CA PRO A 63 -9.62 34.61 8.52
C PRO A 63 -8.78 34.97 9.76
N PRO A 64 -9.32 34.85 10.98
CA PRO A 64 -8.59 35.21 12.19
C PRO A 64 -7.35 34.33 12.43
N VAL A 65 -7.32 33.12 11.86
CA VAL A 65 -6.18 32.21 11.79
C VAL A 65 -6.22 31.49 10.44
N ALA A 66 -5.06 31.19 9.85
CA ALA A 66 -4.93 30.37 8.64
C ALA A 66 -3.77 29.37 8.78
N ILE A 67 -3.98 28.11 8.43
CA ILE A 67 -2.93 27.08 8.43
C ILE A 67 -2.19 27.14 7.10
N LEU A 68 -0.86 27.28 7.17
CA LEU A 68 0.05 27.37 6.03
C LEU A 68 0.77 26.05 5.73
N ALA A 69 0.82 25.13 6.69
CA ALA A 69 1.27 23.76 6.50
C ALA A 69 0.83 22.88 7.69
N PRO A 70 0.37 21.64 7.46
CA PRO A 70 0.00 21.08 6.14
C PRO A 70 -1.27 21.77 5.59
N THR A 71 -1.34 21.98 4.28
CA THR A 71 -2.49 22.63 3.60
C THR A 71 -3.33 21.65 2.77
N GLY A 72 -2.83 20.44 2.53
CA GLY A 72 -3.54 19.37 1.84
C GLY A 72 -2.65 18.58 0.87
N GLY A 73 -2.86 17.27 0.84
CA GLY A 73 -2.15 16.38 -0.10
C GLY A 73 -0.71 16.04 0.27
N GLU A 74 -0.12 16.66 1.30
CA GLU A 74 1.18 16.25 1.83
C GLU A 74 1.13 14.82 2.36
N ARG A 75 2.28 14.15 2.34
CA ARG A 75 2.48 12.84 2.92
C ARG A 75 3.51 12.94 4.03
N LEU A 76 3.02 12.88 5.26
CA LEU A 76 3.85 12.85 6.45
C LEU A 76 4.07 11.41 6.89
N GLN A 77 5.10 11.17 7.69
CA GLN A 77 5.47 9.83 8.12
C GLN A 77 5.53 9.71 9.63
N VAL A 78 5.03 8.60 10.17
CA VAL A 78 5.15 8.32 11.61
C VAL A 78 6.60 8.18 12.05
N GLY A 79 6.87 8.57 13.30
CA GLY A 79 8.22 8.55 13.89
C GLY A 79 9.14 9.68 13.41
N GLN A 80 8.70 10.50 12.44
CA GLN A 80 9.39 11.72 12.03
C GLN A 80 8.82 12.94 12.76
N SER A 81 9.48 14.08 12.59
CA SER A 81 8.93 15.37 13.01
C SER A 81 8.63 16.22 11.78
N ASP A 82 7.49 16.88 11.80
CA ASP A 82 7.13 17.89 10.80
C ASP A 82 6.80 19.22 11.51
N THR A 83 6.64 20.30 10.76
CA THR A 83 6.36 21.63 11.29
C THR A 83 4.98 22.08 10.85
N ILE A 84 4.06 22.20 11.81
CA ILE A 84 2.78 22.88 11.59
C ILE A 84 3.06 24.38 11.53
N ARG A 85 2.59 25.05 10.48
CA ARG A 85 2.75 26.50 10.29
C ARG A 85 1.40 27.15 10.14
N TRP A 86 1.23 28.32 10.75
CA TRP A 86 0.00 29.10 10.63
C TRP A 86 0.29 30.59 10.77
N GLU A 87 -0.61 31.40 10.24
CA GLU A 87 -0.64 32.84 10.45
C GLU A 87 -1.82 33.16 11.37
N ALA A 88 -1.56 33.77 12.52
CA ALA A 88 -2.60 34.20 13.46
C ALA A 88 -2.78 35.72 13.42
N HIS A 89 -4.01 36.16 13.17
CA HIS A 89 -4.40 37.56 13.12
C HIS A 89 -5.17 38.02 14.35
N GLN A 90 -5.78 37.08 15.08
CA GLN A 90 -6.48 37.27 16.36
C GLN A 90 -6.23 36.03 17.22
N GLY A 91 -6.39 36.16 18.54
CA GLY A 91 -6.12 35.08 19.50
C GLY A 91 -4.78 35.22 20.20
N ASN A 92 -4.59 34.46 21.28
CA ASN A 92 -3.43 34.54 22.16
C ASN A 92 -2.80 33.18 22.42
N LEU A 93 -3.62 32.19 22.82
CA LEU A 93 -3.18 30.86 23.21
C LEU A 93 -3.94 29.83 22.36
N PHE A 94 -3.21 29.15 21.48
CA PHE A 94 -3.77 28.20 20.54
C PHE A 94 -3.61 26.76 21.00
N LEU A 95 -4.69 25.99 20.89
CA LEU A 95 -4.71 24.54 20.95
C LEU A 95 -4.46 24.00 19.56
N LEU A 96 -3.47 23.11 19.42
CA LEU A 96 -3.20 22.40 18.18
C LEU A 96 -3.70 20.97 18.34
N ASP A 97 -4.60 20.57 17.46
CA ASP A 97 -5.16 19.23 17.42
C ASP A 97 -4.94 18.59 16.04
N TYR A 98 -4.85 17.26 16.01
CA TYR A 98 -5.03 16.49 14.77
C TYR A 98 -6.34 15.71 14.83
N SER A 99 -6.94 15.50 13.66
CA SER A 99 -8.02 14.54 13.45
C SER A 99 -7.53 13.42 12.54
N PRO A 100 -7.72 12.13 12.87
CA PRO A 100 -7.42 11.00 11.98
C PRO A 100 -8.60 10.61 11.06
N ASP A 101 -9.77 11.21 11.25
CA ASP A 101 -11.06 10.78 10.71
C ASP A 101 -11.88 11.93 10.09
N ASP A 102 -11.19 12.77 9.30
CA ASP A 102 -11.79 13.85 8.51
C ASP A 102 -12.61 14.88 9.31
N GLY A 103 -12.25 15.07 10.58
CA GLY A 103 -12.80 16.08 11.48
C GLY A 103 -13.89 15.57 12.41
N ALA A 104 -14.12 14.25 12.47
CA ALA A 104 -15.08 13.68 13.41
C ALA A 104 -14.56 13.69 14.86
N ASN A 105 -13.27 13.43 15.07
CA ASN A 105 -12.62 13.44 16.38
C ASN A 105 -11.27 14.15 16.35
N TYR A 106 -10.97 14.92 17.39
CA TYR A 106 -9.72 15.67 17.52
C TYR A 106 -8.91 15.24 18.74
N PHE A 107 -7.61 15.16 18.57
CA PHE A 107 -6.63 14.76 19.57
C PHE A 107 -5.56 15.82 19.71
N ASN A 108 -5.23 16.17 20.95
CA ASN A 108 -4.30 17.26 21.21
C ASN A 108 -2.87 16.89 20.82
N ILE A 109 -2.23 17.80 20.09
CA ILE A 109 -0.80 17.80 19.76
C ILE A 109 -0.02 18.59 20.81
N GLY A 110 -0.58 19.73 21.23
CA GLY A 110 0.03 20.64 22.18
C GLY A 110 -0.67 21.99 22.21
N THR A 111 0.01 22.97 22.82
CA THR A 111 -0.44 24.36 22.90
C THR A 111 0.71 25.31 22.61
N THR A 112 0.39 26.51 22.14
CA THR A 112 1.39 27.51 21.79
C THR A 112 0.85 28.93 21.95
N THR A 113 1.72 29.87 22.28
CA THR A 113 1.41 31.28 22.43
C THR A 113 2.12 32.07 21.34
N SER A 114 1.41 32.69 20.40
CA SER A 114 1.98 33.76 19.56
C SER A 114 0.92 34.46 18.70
N PRO A 115 0.96 35.79 18.53
CA PRO A 115 0.43 36.45 17.35
C PRO A 115 1.44 36.40 16.18
N GLY A 116 0.97 36.42 14.92
CA GLY A 116 1.79 36.44 13.71
C GLY A 116 2.11 35.08 13.09
N ASP A 117 3.10 35.04 12.18
CA ASP A 117 3.62 33.81 11.56
C ASP A 117 4.22 32.92 12.63
N SER A 118 3.64 31.74 12.81
CA SER A 118 3.91 30.86 13.92
C SER A 118 4.17 29.44 13.43
N GLN A 119 4.97 28.69 14.18
CA GLN A 119 5.31 27.31 13.87
C GLN A 119 5.38 26.43 15.10
N TYR A 120 5.05 25.15 14.92
CA TYR A 120 5.12 24.13 15.97
C TYR A 120 5.71 22.84 15.41
N VAL A 121 6.80 22.36 16.01
CA VAL A 121 7.42 21.08 15.62
C VAL A 121 6.60 19.93 16.20
N TRP A 122 5.84 19.26 15.33
CA TRP A 122 5.04 18.11 15.66
C TRP A 122 5.84 16.81 15.52
N LYS A 123 6.06 16.13 16.65
CA LYS A 123 6.56 14.76 16.67
C LYS A 123 5.42 13.80 16.35
N ILE A 124 5.41 13.26 15.14
CA ILE A 124 4.34 12.38 14.67
C ILE A 124 4.50 11.02 15.34
N SER A 125 3.55 10.66 16.21
CA SER A 125 3.64 9.43 17.00
C SER A 125 3.72 8.19 16.10
N ASP A 126 4.59 7.25 16.50
CA ASP A 126 4.76 5.95 15.87
C ASP A 126 3.57 4.99 16.07
N SER A 127 2.57 5.43 16.82
CA SER A 127 1.30 4.74 17.04
C SER A 127 0.18 5.14 16.06
N LEU A 128 0.38 6.21 15.28
CA LEU A 128 -0.63 6.64 14.30
C LEU A 128 -0.72 5.63 13.14
N VAL A 129 -1.92 5.50 12.58
CA VAL A 129 -2.22 4.55 11.49
C VAL A 129 -2.24 5.25 10.15
N THR A 130 -2.01 4.51 9.07
CA THR A 130 -2.09 5.09 7.72
C THR A 130 -3.49 5.57 7.39
N SER A 131 -3.64 6.84 7.00
CA SER A 131 -4.89 7.43 6.50
C SER A 131 -4.59 8.69 5.69
N SER A 132 -5.43 8.98 4.70
CA SER A 132 -5.42 10.24 3.93
C SER A 132 -6.45 11.27 4.44
N HIS A 133 -7.05 10.99 5.60
CA HIS A 133 -8.10 11.82 6.21
C HIS A 133 -7.58 12.63 7.41
N TYR A 134 -6.26 12.78 7.54
CA TYR A 134 -5.72 13.56 8.64
C TYR A 134 -5.96 15.05 8.40
N ARG A 135 -6.32 15.77 9.46
CA ARG A 135 -6.47 17.23 9.47
C ARG A 135 -5.78 17.81 10.68
N ILE A 136 -5.29 19.04 10.55
CA ILE A 136 -4.86 19.87 11.67
C ILE A 136 -5.96 20.88 11.95
N ARG A 137 -6.25 21.10 13.24
CA ARG A 137 -7.08 22.20 13.70
C ARG A 137 -6.30 23.05 14.69
N ILE A 138 -6.40 24.35 14.52
CA ILE A 138 -5.85 25.34 15.44
C ILE A 138 -7.00 26.17 15.96
N THR A 139 -7.17 26.23 17.28
CA THR A 139 -8.29 26.95 17.90
C THR A 139 -7.78 27.77 19.08
N ASP A 140 -8.24 29.01 19.22
CA ASP A 140 -7.93 29.80 20.43
C ASP A 140 -8.63 29.18 21.65
N SER A 141 -7.89 29.09 22.74
CA SER A 141 -8.33 28.46 23.98
C SER A 141 -9.43 29.23 24.74
N VAL A 142 -9.60 30.52 24.44
CA VAL A 142 -10.57 31.41 25.09
C VAL A 142 -11.76 31.70 24.16
N ASP A 143 -11.49 31.95 22.88
CA ASP A 143 -12.52 32.21 21.86
C ASP A 143 -12.47 31.17 20.73
N PRO A 144 -13.23 30.07 20.84
CA PRO A 144 -13.23 29.00 19.83
C PRO A 144 -13.70 29.41 18.43
N THR A 145 -14.28 30.61 18.27
CA THR A 145 -14.62 31.15 16.94
C THR A 145 -13.37 31.57 16.16
N ILE A 146 -12.26 31.79 16.85
CA ILE A 146 -10.93 31.95 16.28
C ILE A 146 -10.35 30.55 16.05
N THR A 147 -10.62 30.00 14.87
CA THR A 147 -10.18 28.65 14.51
C THR A 147 -9.83 28.55 13.03
N ALA A 148 -8.95 27.60 12.71
CA ALA A 148 -8.60 27.21 11.35
C ALA A 148 -8.47 25.69 11.26
N GLU A 149 -8.72 25.13 10.09
CA GLU A 149 -8.58 23.71 9.82
C GLU A 149 -7.92 23.49 8.45
N SER A 150 -7.00 22.53 8.36
CA SER A 150 -6.33 22.19 7.12
C SER A 150 -7.24 21.36 6.22
N SER A 151 -6.94 21.33 4.91
CA SER A 151 -7.45 20.26 4.06
C SER A 151 -6.88 18.90 4.49
N PRO A 152 -7.46 17.78 4.03
CA PRO A 152 -6.93 16.46 4.33
C PRO A 152 -5.51 16.27 3.80
N PHE A 153 -4.65 15.70 4.63
CA PHE A 153 -3.33 15.21 4.26
C PHE A 153 -3.17 13.76 4.69
N THR A 154 -2.09 13.13 4.22
CA THR A 154 -1.79 11.74 4.53
C THR A 154 -0.76 11.63 5.62
N ILE A 155 -1.01 10.76 6.60
CA ILE A 155 0.04 10.24 7.46
C ILE A 155 0.23 8.77 7.10
N LYS A 156 1.45 8.42 6.70
CA LYS A 156 1.90 7.08 6.42
C LYS A 156 2.38 6.41 7.71
N GLY A 157 1.60 5.43 8.18
CA GLY A 157 1.93 4.55 9.29
C GLY A 157 2.68 3.31 8.84
N TYR A 158 2.94 2.39 9.78
CA TYR A 158 3.55 1.10 9.48
C TYR A 158 2.53 0.08 8.97
N ASP A 159 1.89 0.40 7.85
CA ASP A 159 0.97 -0.48 7.13
C ASP A 159 1.53 -0.80 5.74
N LEU A 160 1.33 -2.02 5.25
CA LEU A 160 1.52 -2.34 3.84
C LEU A 160 0.50 -1.57 3.00
N THR A 161 0.96 -0.81 2.02
CA THR A 161 0.09 0.00 1.16
C THR A 161 0.58 -0.02 -0.27
N ARG A 162 -0.33 0.29 -1.20
CA ARG A 162 0.02 0.72 -2.56
C ARG A 162 -0.51 2.11 -2.84
N THR A 163 0.19 2.83 -3.72
CA THR A 163 -0.30 4.11 -4.25
C THR A 163 -1.23 3.84 -5.45
N LEU A 164 -2.45 4.36 -5.40
CA LEU A 164 -3.41 4.28 -6.50
C LEU A 164 -3.16 5.38 -7.55
N PRO A 165 -3.69 5.23 -8.78
CA PRO A 165 -3.77 6.34 -9.72
C PRO A 165 -4.43 7.56 -9.06
N GLY A 166 -3.77 8.72 -9.10
CA GLY A 166 -4.23 9.93 -8.38
C GLY A 166 -3.57 10.14 -7.02
N GLY A 167 -2.69 9.25 -6.57
CA GLY A 167 -1.82 9.50 -5.42
C GLY A 167 -2.42 9.20 -4.04
N SER A 168 -3.61 8.60 -3.97
CA SER A 168 -4.13 8.10 -2.68
C SER A 168 -3.47 6.78 -2.29
N LEU A 169 -3.33 6.53 -0.99
CA LEU A 169 -2.83 5.26 -0.47
C LEU A 169 -3.98 4.30 -0.20
N GLN A 170 -3.85 3.07 -0.67
CA GLN A 170 -4.69 1.96 -0.26
C GLN A 170 -3.93 1.07 0.71
N VAL A 171 -4.50 0.79 1.88
CA VAL A 171 -3.95 -0.15 2.86
C VAL A 171 -4.29 -1.58 2.48
N PHE A 172 -3.34 -2.51 2.68
CA PHE A 172 -3.59 -3.94 2.53
C PHE A 172 -4.56 -4.43 3.61
N ASP A 173 -5.65 -5.07 3.19
CA ASP A 173 -6.66 -5.67 4.05
C ASP A 173 -6.75 -7.17 3.74
N PRO A 174 -6.34 -8.07 4.66
CA PRO A 174 -6.43 -9.51 4.44
C PRO A 174 -7.83 -10.00 4.08
N SER A 175 -8.90 -9.35 4.55
CA SER A 175 -10.29 -9.72 4.25
C SER A 175 -10.75 -9.31 2.84
N ARG A 176 -9.88 -8.64 2.08
CA ARG A 176 -10.11 -8.26 0.69
C ARG A 176 -9.01 -8.78 -0.22
N HIS A 177 -7.76 -8.60 0.18
CA HIS A 177 -6.57 -8.85 -0.62
C HIS A 177 -5.85 -10.17 -0.25
N GLY A 178 -6.28 -10.84 0.83
CA GLY A 178 -5.85 -12.19 1.18
C GLY A 178 -6.76 -13.25 0.55
N TRP A 179 -6.29 -14.49 0.48
CA TRP A 179 -7.13 -15.63 0.10
C TRP A 179 -7.87 -16.19 1.32
N GLN A 180 -9.15 -16.55 1.17
CA GLN A 180 -9.90 -17.21 2.24
C GLN A 180 -9.63 -18.72 2.37
N PHE A 181 -8.86 -19.30 1.43
CA PHE A 181 -8.67 -20.75 1.36
C PHE A 181 -7.61 -21.22 2.35
N PRO A 182 -7.82 -22.37 3.01
CA PRO A 182 -6.80 -22.96 3.85
C PRO A 182 -5.66 -23.53 3.00
N ASN A 183 -4.44 -23.46 3.54
CA ASN A 183 -3.26 -24.12 2.99
C ASN A 183 -3.26 -25.63 3.30
N ASN A 184 -4.17 -26.37 2.66
CA ASN A 184 -4.29 -27.83 2.76
C ASN A 184 -4.57 -28.46 1.38
N SER A 185 -4.47 -29.78 1.29
CA SER A 185 -4.56 -30.49 0.01
C SER A 185 -5.93 -30.35 -0.66
N ASN A 186 -7.01 -30.19 0.11
CA ASN A 186 -8.31 -29.80 -0.42
C ASN A 186 -8.68 -28.41 0.14
N PRO A 187 -8.42 -27.33 -0.61
CA PRO A 187 -8.60 -27.29 -2.07
C PRO A 187 -7.35 -27.16 -2.97
N MET A 188 -6.13 -27.10 -2.43
CA MET A 188 -4.92 -26.72 -3.21
C MET A 188 -4.38 -27.79 -4.17
N TRP A 189 -4.41 -29.05 -3.76
CA TRP A 189 -3.88 -30.19 -4.49
C TRP A 189 -4.77 -31.45 -4.37
N PRO A 190 -6.08 -31.35 -4.71
CA PRO A 190 -7.02 -32.45 -4.54
C PRO A 190 -6.79 -33.53 -5.61
N ASN A 191 -7.31 -34.74 -5.39
CA ASN A 191 -7.24 -35.81 -6.39
C ASN A 191 -7.85 -35.39 -7.74
N THR A 192 -8.91 -34.59 -7.71
CA THR A 192 -9.54 -34.03 -8.92
C THR A 192 -8.60 -33.13 -9.73
N TRP A 193 -7.58 -32.54 -9.11
CA TRP A 193 -6.54 -31.79 -9.82
C TRP A 193 -5.56 -32.77 -10.47
N TRP A 194 -4.82 -33.52 -9.66
CA TRP A 194 -3.68 -34.26 -10.19
C TRP A 194 -4.06 -35.47 -11.05
N GLN A 195 -5.29 -36.00 -10.95
CA GLN A 195 -5.79 -37.06 -11.84
C GLN A 195 -5.93 -36.60 -13.30
N GLN A 196 -5.88 -35.30 -13.57
CA GLN A 196 -5.88 -34.78 -14.95
C GLN A 196 -4.56 -35.07 -15.68
N PHE A 197 -3.49 -35.43 -14.96
CA PHE A 197 -2.18 -35.70 -15.53
C PHE A 197 -1.92 -37.19 -15.58
N ASN A 198 -1.50 -37.68 -16.75
CA ASN A 198 -1.08 -39.05 -16.96
C ASN A 198 0.19 -39.06 -17.80
N TYR A 199 1.33 -39.32 -17.17
CA TYR A 199 2.63 -39.32 -17.84
C TYR A 199 2.91 -40.60 -18.64
N ILE A 200 2.06 -41.62 -18.55
CA ILE A 200 2.24 -42.91 -19.25
C ILE A 200 1.48 -42.92 -20.57
N THR A 201 0.20 -42.54 -20.54
CA THR A 201 -0.67 -42.60 -21.72
C THR A 201 -1.38 -41.29 -22.02
N GLY A 202 -1.14 -40.25 -21.21
CA GLY A 202 -1.70 -38.92 -21.43
C GLY A 202 -0.81 -38.08 -22.32
N THR A 203 -1.36 -36.93 -22.73
CA THR A 203 -0.67 -35.96 -23.56
C THR A 203 -0.09 -34.83 -22.72
N ASP A 204 1.05 -34.30 -23.15
CA ASP A 204 1.55 -33.03 -22.67
C ASP A 204 0.65 -31.90 -23.23
N PRO A 205 -0.03 -31.12 -22.38
CA PRO A 205 -0.95 -30.08 -22.84
C PRO A 205 -0.24 -28.95 -23.62
N HIS A 206 1.08 -28.82 -23.55
CA HIS A 206 1.85 -27.81 -24.28
C HIS A 206 2.30 -28.25 -25.67
N THR A 207 2.33 -29.56 -25.93
CA THR A 207 2.81 -30.12 -27.19
C THR A 207 1.70 -30.86 -27.96
N GLY A 208 0.68 -31.35 -27.25
CA GLY A 208 -0.38 -32.18 -27.81
C GLY A 208 -0.01 -33.64 -28.00
N ASP A 209 1.27 -33.99 -27.81
CA ASP A 209 1.79 -35.34 -27.99
C ASP A 209 1.86 -36.10 -26.67
N THR A 210 1.95 -37.43 -26.75
CA THR A 210 2.14 -38.28 -25.56
C THR A 210 3.50 -37.96 -24.92
N TYR A 211 3.55 -37.99 -23.58
CA TYR A 211 4.82 -37.80 -22.88
C TYR A 211 5.87 -38.84 -23.34
N PRO A 212 7.14 -38.45 -23.52
CA PRO A 212 8.19 -39.39 -23.88
C PRO A 212 8.49 -40.34 -22.72
N GLU A 213 9.02 -41.53 -23.06
CA GLU A 213 9.38 -42.59 -22.10
C GLU A 213 10.34 -42.11 -20.99
N GLU A 214 11.16 -41.09 -21.27
CA GLU A 214 12.04 -40.47 -20.28
C GLU A 214 11.30 -39.93 -19.05
N PHE A 215 10.02 -39.56 -19.17
CA PHE A 215 9.24 -39.10 -18.03
C PHE A 215 8.89 -40.25 -17.09
N THR A 216 8.59 -41.43 -17.64
CA THR A 216 8.15 -42.59 -16.85
C THR A 216 9.32 -43.41 -16.31
N GLU A 217 10.44 -43.41 -17.02
CA GLU A 217 11.62 -44.20 -16.66
C GLU A 217 12.57 -43.46 -15.69
N PRO A 218 13.47 -44.20 -14.99
CA PRO A 218 14.55 -43.60 -14.24
C PRO A 218 15.46 -42.73 -15.14
N PRO A 219 15.88 -41.54 -14.67
CA PRO A 219 15.79 -41.03 -13.29
C PRO A 219 14.54 -40.17 -13.00
N VAL A 220 13.62 -39.97 -13.94
CA VAL A 220 12.49 -39.04 -13.75
C VAL A 220 11.39 -39.69 -12.92
N ASN A 221 10.87 -40.86 -13.30
CA ASN A 221 9.76 -41.53 -12.60
C ASN A 221 8.61 -40.56 -12.26
N ALA A 222 8.05 -39.92 -13.29
CA ALA A 222 6.92 -39.01 -13.18
C ALA A 222 5.66 -39.74 -12.72
N LEU A 223 4.90 -39.12 -11.82
CA LEU A 223 3.68 -39.68 -11.24
C LEU A 223 2.66 -38.55 -11.14
N PRO A 224 1.35 -38.83 -11.31
CA PRO A 224 0.32 -37.79 -11.36
C PRO A 224 0.32 -36.86 -10.14
N TRP A 225 0.54 -37.39 -8.93
CA TRP A 225 0.48 -36.61 -7.68
C TRP A 225 1.74 -35.78 -7.38
N HIS A 226 2.79 -35.88 -8.20
CA HIS A 226 4.01 -35.09 -7.99
C HIS A 226 3.72 -33.60 -8.12
N PHE A 227 4.26 -32.84 -7.18
CA PHE A 227 4.16 -31.40 -7.10
C PHE A 227 5.54 -30.73 -7.27
N PRO A 228 5.66 -29.69 -8.11
CA PRO A 228 4.65 -29.30 -9.10
C PRO A 228 4.49 -30.38 -10.16
N ASP A 229 3.31 -30.45 -10.77
CA ASP A 229 3.15 -31.22 -12.02
C ASP A 229 3.94 -30.53 -13.15
N TRP A 230 4.30 -31.28 -14.19
CA TRP A 230 5.07 -30.75 -15.32
C TRP A 230 4.36 -29.57 -16.02
N PRO A 231 3.05 -29.63 -16.36
CA PRO A 231 2.35 -28.48 -16.91
C PRO A 231 2.42 -27.21 -16.05
N LEU A 232 2.26 -27.32 -14.73
CA LEU A 232 2.44 -26.20 -13.81
C LEU A 232 3.89 -25.68 -13.83
N PHE A 233 4.88 -26.57 -13.89
CA PHE A 233 6.29 -26.17 -14.01
C PHE A 233 6.55 -25.40 -15.30
N VAL A 234 6.02 -25.86 -16.43
CA VAL A 234 6.10 -25.16 -17.72
C VAL A 234 5.34 -23.83 -17.68
N ASP A 235 4.16 -23.77 -17.07
CA ASP A 235 3.40 -22.53 -16.91
C ASP A 235 4.21 -21.49 -16.10
N VAL A 236 4.97 -21.91 -15.11
CA VAL A 236 5.81 -21.01 -14.28
C VAL A 236 7.07 -20.56 -15.01
N PHE A 237 7.80 -21.49 -15.63
CA PHE A 237 9.09 -21.20 -16.25
C PHE A 237 9.01 -20.87 -17.74
N THR A 238 7.83 -20.94 -18.35
CA THR A 238 7.52 -20.78 -19.79
C THR A 238 7.94 -21.95 -20.67
N THR A 239 7.23 -22.09 -21.80
CA THR A 239 7.57 -23.06 -22.86
C THR A 239 8.98 -22.87 -23.38
N ASP A 240 9.46 -21.63 -23.48
CA ASP A 240 10.80 -21.35 -24.01
C ASP A 240 11.91 -21.86 -23.09
N GLN A 241 11.65 -22.00 -21.79
CA GLN A 241 12.60 -22.61 -20.86
C GLN A 241 12.47 -24.13 -20.81
N ALA A 242 11.32 -24.69 -21.16
CA ALA A 242 11.03 -26.11 -21.07
C ALA A 242 11.31 -26.90 -22.37
N TYR A 243 11.20 -26.25 -23.54
CA TYR A 243 11.28 -26.91 -24.84
C TYR A 243 12.23 -26.19 -25.78
N TRP A 244 12.91 -26.96 -26.63
CA TRP A 244 13.51 -26.45 -27.87
C TRP A 244 12.46 -26.26 -28.96
N SER A 245 11.39 -27.05 -28.94
CA SER A 245 10.24 -26.93 -29.85
C SER A 245 9.02 -27.62 -29.23
N THR A 246 7.84 -27.01 -29.36
CA THR A 246 6.55 -27.60 -28.96
C THR A 246 5.79 -28.22 -30.13
N PHE A 247 6.11 -27.87 -31.38
CA PHE A 247 5.48 -28.41 -32.60
C PHE A 247 6.08 -29.76 -33.03
N ALA A 248 7.40 -29.88 -32.89
CA ALA A 248 8.11 -31.15 -32.95
C ALA A 248 8.71 -31.30 -31.55
N PRO A 249 8.04 -32.00 -30.61
CA PRO A 249 8.33 -31.89 -29.20
C PRO A 249 9.77 -32.28 -28.90
N ILE A 250 10.57 -31.29 -28.51
CA ILE A 250 11.94 -31.50 -28.06
C ILE A 250 12.03 -30.80 -26.72
N TYR A 251 12.10 -31.59 -25.65
CA TYR A 251 12.22 -31.11 -24.28
C TYR A 251 13.67 -30.67 -24.02
N LYS A 252 13.87 -29.70 -23.13
CA LYS A 252 15.21 -29.32 -22.68
C LYS A 252 15.61 -30.18 -21.50
N ASP A 253 16.72 -30.91 -21.62
CA ASP A 253 17.27 -31.73 -20.53
C ASP A 253 17.42 -30.95 -19.23
N ALA A 254 17.89 -29.70 -19.29
CA ALA A 254 18.03 -28.83 -18.12
C ALA A 254 16.70 -28.54 -17.41
N ALA A 255 15.59 -28.47 -18.15
CA ALA A 255 14.26 -28.25 -17.60
C ALA A 255 13.73 -29.52 -16.93
N ILE A 256 13.87 -30.67 -17.59
CA ILE A 256 13.53 -31.99 -17.01
C ILE A 256 14.35 -32.25 -15.75
N GLU A 257 15.64 -31.98 -15.80
CA GLU A 257 16.56 -32.12 -14.66
C GLU A 257 16.13 -31.24 -13.48
N LYS A 258 15.82 -29.96 -13.74
CA LYS A 258 15.35 -29.03 -12.71
C LYS A 258 13.99 -29.46 -12.14
N TRP A 259 13.07 -29.93 -12.98
CA TRP A 259 11.77 -30.41 -12.52
C TRP A 259 11.90 -31.69 -11.71
N ARG A 260 12.62 -32.70 -12.20
CA ARG A 260 12.75 -34.00 -11.51
C ARG A 260 13.44 -33.88 -10.15
N THR A 261 14.34 -32.92 -9.98
CA THR A 261 15.06 -32.68 -8.72
C THR A 261 14.26 -31.82 -7.74
N SER A 262 13.25 -31.08 -8.21
CA SER A 262 12.39 -30.25 -7.37
C SER A 262 11.06 -30.91 -7.02
N LYS A 263 10.57 -31.86 -7.85
CA LYS A 263 9.29 -32.53 -7.65
C LYS A 263 9.27 -33.36 -6.36
N ARG A 264 8.13 -33.32 -5.66
CA ARG A 264 7.89 -34.01 -4.39
C ARG A 264 6.40 -34.22 -4.14
N ASN A 265 6.04 -34.79 -3.00
CA ASN A 265 4.65 -34.74 -2.55
C ASN A 265 4.29 -33.30 -2.14
N TRP A 266 3.09 -32.85 -2.49
CA TRP A 266 2.60 -31.56 -2.03
C TRP A 266 2.51 -31.54 -0.50
N GLY A 267 3.09 -30.50 0.12
CA GLY A 267 3.16 -30.34 1.57
C GLY A 267 2.71 -28.98 2.08
N GLY A 268 2.13 -28.15 1.20
CA GLY A 268 1.78 -26.76 1.50
C GLY A 268 2.29 -25.78 0.44
N SER A 269 1.58 -24.68 0.28
CA SER A 269 1.89 -23.58 -0.64
C SER A 269 1.92 -22.22 0.07
N CYS A 270 2.28 -22.17 1.36
CA CYS A 270 2.22 -20.95 2.20
C CYS A 270 2.94 -19.73 1.58
N TYR A 271 4.13 -19.93 1.01
CA TYR A 271 4.83 -18.89 0.23
C TYR A 271 3.97 -18.41 -0.96
N GLY A 272 3.41 -19.36 -1.71
CA GLY A 272 2.53 -19.09 -2.84
C GLY A 272 1.30 -18.26 -2.46
N PHE A 273 0.68 -18.55 -1.31
CA PHE A 273 -0.43 -17.75 -0.77
C PHE A 273 0.01 -16.31 -0.47
N ALA A 274 1.12 -16.13 0.25
CA ALA A 274 1.60 -14.79 0.62
C ALA A 274 1.96 -13.96 -0.61
N ILE A 275 2.71 -14.53 -1.56
CA ILE A 275 3.18 -13.81 -2.75
C ILE A 275 2.06 -13.57 -3.74
N SER A 276 1.15 -14.53 -3.98
CA SER A 276 0.03 -14.28 -4.89
C SER A 276 -0.94 -13.22 -4.36
N SER A 277 -1.15 -13.14 -3.03
CA SER A 277 -1.90 -12.04 -2.42
C SER A 277 -1.20 -10.68 -2.60
N LEU A 278 0.13 -10.64 -2.47
CA LEU A 278 0.93 -9.43 -2.78
C LEU A 278 0.81 -9.03 -4.25
N LEU A 279 0.98 -9.98 -5.18
CA LEU A 279 0.90 -9.71 -6.62
C LEU A 279 -0.50 -9.22 -7.02
N ALA A 280 -1.56 -9.82 -6.48
CA ALA A 280 -2.93 -9.37 -6.70
C ALA A 280 -3.18 -7.96 -6.13
N PHE A 281 -2.47 -7.60 -5.05
CA PHE A 281 -2.53 -6.26 -4.46
C PHE A 281 -1.70 -5.24 -5.24
N ASP A 282 -0.40 -5.43 -5.44
CA ASP A 282 0.47 -4.41 -6.05
C ASP A 282 0.36 -4.37 -7.58
N TYR A 283 0.21 -5.53 -8.23
CA TYR A 283 0.24 -5.70 -9.69
C TYR A 283 -1.06 -6.28 -10.24
N LYS A 284 -2.18 -5.74 -9.77
CA LYS A 284 -3.54 -6.26 -10.04
C LYS A 284 -3.81 -6.47 -11.53
N THR A 285 -3.41 -5.53 -12.39
CA THR A 285 -3.68 -5.62 -13.83
C THR A 285 -2.97 -6.83 -14.44
N GLU A 286 -1.66 -6.94 -14.20
CA GLU A 286 -0.80 -8.02 -14.67
C GLU A 286 -1.24 -9.37 -14.09
N PHE A 287 -1.63 -9.38 -12.81
CA PHE A 287 -2.13 -10.56 -12.13
C PHE A 287 -3.41 -11.10 -12.79
N LEU A 288 -4.39 -10.23 -13.06
CA LEU A 288 -5.64 -10.62 -13.72
C LEU A 288 -5.43 -11.02 -15.18
N GLN A 289 -4.48 -10.38 -15.89
CA GLN A 289 -4.09 -10.80 -17.24
C GLN A 289 -3.47 -12.19 -17.27
N ARG A 290 -2.66 -12.54 -16.26
CA ARG A 290 -2.06 -13.86 -16.14
C ARG A 290 -3.08 -14.94 -15.79
N TYR A 291 -4.11 -14.60 -15.04
CA TYR A 291 -5.11 -15.52 -14.48
C TYR A 291 -6.54 -15.06 -14.79
N PRO A 292 -7.00 -15.21 -16.05
CA PRO A 292 -8.20 -14.55 -16.54
C PRO A 292 -9.51 -15.03 -15.91
N THR A 293 -9.57 -16.22 -15.30
CA THR A 293 -10.78 -16.67 -14.57
C THR A 293 -10.92 -16.03 -13.19
N ILE A 294 -9.91 -15.31 -12.71
CA ILE A 294 -9.97 -14.49 -11.50
C ILE A 294 -10.67 -13.18 -11.89
N THR A 295 -11.99 -13.15 -11.79
CA THR A 295 -12.82 -12.03 -12.28
C THR A 295 -13.46 -11.25 -11.14
N GLN A 296 -12.67 -10.68 -10.22
CA GLN A 296 -13.19 -9.67 -9.30
C GLN A 296 -12.29 -8.46 -9.19
N ALA A 297 -12.93 -7.31 -9.40
CA ALA A 297 -12.24 -6.07 -9.58
C ALA A 297 -11.79 -5.43 -8.27
N ASP A 298 -11.94 -6.02 -7.07
CA ASP A 298 -11.45 -5.40 -5.82
C ASP A 298 -11.12 -6.36 -4.66
N SER A 299 -11.63 -7.59 -4.65
CA SER A 299 -11.38 -8.55 -3.59
C SER A 299 -11.10 -9.94 -4.16
N ILE A 300 -9.98 -10.54 -3.77
CA ILE A 300 -9.69 -11.95 -4.05
C ILE A 300 -10.20 -12.86 -2.93
N PHE A 301 -10.53 -12.29 -1.78
CA PHE A 301 -10.92 -13.03 -0.58
C PHE A 301 -12.19 -13.85 -0.80
N PHE A 302 -13.22 -13.30 -1.46
CA PHE A 302 -14.52 -13.96 -1.64
C PHE A 302 -14.61 -14.88 -2.86
N LEU A 303 -13.49 -15.11 -3.55
CA LEU A 303 -13.49 -15.96 -4.74
C LEU A 303 -13.74 -17.42 -4.38
N ALA A 304 -14.40 -18.14 -5.28
CA ALA A 304 -14.48 -19.60 -5.23
C ALA A 304 -13.20 -20.18 -5.85
N MET A 305 -12.75 -21.35 -5.36
CA MET A 305 -11.55 -22.00 -5.90
C MET A 305 -11.72 -22.34 -7.39
N THR A 306 -10.75 -21.93 -8.20
CA THR A 306 -10.63 -22.30 -9.62
C THR A 306 -9.24 -22.85 -9.92
N ASP A 307 -9.06 -23.39 -11.12
CA ASP A 307 -7.76 -23.86 -11.58
C ASP A 307 -6.75 -22.72 -11.72
N ASP A 308 -7.15 -21.54 -12.16
CA ASP A 308 -6.25 -20.38 -12.19
C ASP A 308 -5.84 -19.94 -10.79
N ILE A 309 -6.74 -20.02 -9.80
CA ILE A 309 -6.38 -19.71 -8.40
C ILE A 309 -5.37 -20.73 -7.87
N ARG A 310 -5.56 -22.03 -8.16
CA ARG A 310 -4.57 -23.06 -7.83
C ARG A 310 -3.23 -22.77 -8.51
N LYS A 311 -3.23 -22.45 -9.80
CA LYS A 311 -2.03 -22.08 -10.55
C LYS A 311 -1.36 -20.81 -10.01
N ALA A 312 -2.14 -19.81 -9.61
CA ALA A 312 -1.63 -18.59 -9.01
C ALA A 312 -0.91 -18.89 -7.69
N ILE A 313 -1.53 -19.65 -6.80
CA ILE A 313 -0.95 -19.97 -5.50
C ILE A 313 0.22 -20.97 -5.65
N ASN A 314 -0.04 -22.13 -6.24
CA ASN A 314 0.97 -23.19 -6.39
C ASN A 314 2.11 -22.78 -7.30
N GLY A 315 1.84 -22.07 -8.40
CA GLY A 315 2.87 -21.59 -9.32
C GLY A 315 3.81 -20.60 -8.66
N ASN A 316 3.29 -19.65 -7.87
CA ASN A 316 4.14 -18.75 -7.07
C ASN A 316 4.93 -19.50 -5.98
N TYR A 317 4.43 -20.62 -5.46
CA TYR A 317 5.23 -21.46 -4.57
C TYR A 317 6.44 -22.09 -5.29
N VAL A 318 6.31 -22.48 -6.56
CA VAL A 318 7.43 -23.05 -7.33
C VAL A 318 8.60 -22.06 -7.48
N THR A 319 8.34 -20.75 -7.44
CA THR A 319 9.38 -19.72 -7.55
C THR A 319 10.12 -19.42 -6.24
N GLN A 320 9.70 -20.02 -5.11
CA GLN A 320 10.27 -19.72 -3.79
C GLN A 320 11.78 -20.04 -3.69
N TYR A 321 12.34 -20.84 -4.60
CA TYR A 321 13.78 -21.17 -4.60
C TYR A 321 14.59 -20.25 -5.52
N GLY A 322 14.07 -19.05 -5.80
CA GLY A 322 14.78 -18.01 -6.55
C GLY A 322 15.93 -17.40 -5.77
N GLN A 323 16.79 -16.64 -6.46
CA GLN A 323 18.03 -16.08 -5.91
C GLN A 323 17.81 -15.29 -4.62
N ALA A 324 16.75 -14.46 -4.52
CA ALA A 324 16.49 -13.66 -3.33
C ALA A 324 16.20 -14.49 -2.07
N VAL A 325 15.51 -15.63 -2.23
CA VAL A 325 15.28 -16.57 -1.12
C VAL A 325 16.55 -17.36 -0.85
N LEU A 326 17.25 -17.82 -1.88
CA LEU A 326 18.55 -18.49 -1.71
C LEU A 326 19.57 -17.60 -0.99
N ASP A 327 19.68 -16.31 -1.31
CA ASP A 327 20.60 -15.38 -0.65
C ASP A 327 20.24 -15.19 0.84
N ASN A 328 18.97 -15.36 1.21
CA ASN A 328 18.54 -15.34 2.61
C ASN A 328 18.69 -16.70 3.31
N ASP A 329 18.35 -17.81 2.62
CA ASP A 329 18.32 -19.17 3.16
C ASP A 329 19.72 -19.82 3.18
N VAL A 330 20.49 -19.71 2.10
CA VAL A 330 21.85 -20.27 1.97
C VAL A 330 22.82 -19.59 2.94
N ILE A 331 22.58 -18.32 3.28
CA ILE A 331 23.43 -17.60 4.24
C ILE A 331 22.91 -17.77 5.68
N GLY A 332 21.75 -18.40 5.89
CA GLY A 332 21.23 -18.77 7.21
C GLY A 332 21.39 -17.64 8.23
N LYS A 333 20.98 -16.41 7.90
CA LYS A 333 21.11 -15.27 8.80
C LYS A 333 19.85 -15.19 9.67
N PRO A 334 19.79 -15.87 10.84
CA PRO A 334 18.66 -15.69 11.74
C PRO A 334 18.55 -14.20 12.08
N LYS A 335 17.38 -13.63 11.86
CA LYS A 335 17.08 -12.26 12.22
C LYS A 335 16.59 -12.25 13.66
N SER A 336 17.22 -11.42 14.50
CA SER A 336 16.67 -11.15 15.82
C SER A 336 15.30 -10.47 15.68
N PRO A 337 14.39 -10.60 16.66
CA PRO A 337 13.11 -9.88 16.65
C PRO A 337 13.28 -8.36 16.44
N ARG A 338 14.38 -7.78 16.92
CA ARG A 338 14.70 -6.37 16.74
C ARG A 338 15.09 -6.03 15.30
N ALA A 339 15.87 -6.90 14.64
CA ALA A 339 16.21 -6.73 13.23
C ALA A 339 14.96 -6.84 12.36
N LEU A 340 14.13 -7.87 12.59
CA LEU A 340 12.84 -8.03 11.90
C LEU A 340 11.94 -6.82 12.08
N LEU A 341 11.86 -6.27 13.30
CA LEU A 341 11.08 -5.05 13.56
C LEU A 341 11.59 -3.85 12.73
N GLN A 342 12.90 -3.61 12.66
CA GLN A 342 13.44 -2.49 11.88
C GLN A 342 13.21 -2.69 10.39
N GLU A 343 13.43 -3.90 9.87
CA GLU A 343 13.17 -4.21 8.46
C GLU A 343 11.69 -4.06 8.11
N ALA A 344 10.77 -4.53 8.97
CA ALA A 344 9.34 -4.36 8.75
C ALA A 344 8.92 -2.87 8.83
N LYS A 345 9.55 -2.07 9.70
CA LYS A 345 9.34 -0.61 9.69
C LYS A 345 9.79 0.01 8.38
N THR A 346 10.98 -0.34 7.88
CA THR A 346 11.46 0.14 6.57
C THR A 346 10.53 -0.30 5.45
N LEU A 347 10.14 -1.57 5.41
CA LEU A 347 9.24 -2.14 4.41
C LEU A 347 7.90 -1.38 4.37
N PHE A 348 7.27 -1.17 5.52
CA PHE A 348 5.97 -0.52 5.55
C PHE A 348 6.01 0.98 5.29
N LEU A 349 7.18 1.61 5.40
CA LEU A 349 7.36 3.02 5.03
C LEU A 349 7.81 3.18 3.57
N ASP A 350 8.26 2.10 2.93
CA ASP A 350 8.61 2.10 1.52
C ASP A 350 7.35 2.14 0.64
N GLU A 351 7.42 2.93 -0.43
CA GLU A 351 6.36 3.08 -1.43
C GLU A 351 6.76 2.50 -2.80
N SER A 352 7.92 1.83 -2.88
CA SER A 352 8.47 1.22 -4.10
C SER A 352 7.73 -0.04 -4.58
N GLN A 353 6.67 -0.47 -3.88
CA GLN A 353 5.93 -1.71 -4.14
C GLN A 353 6.79 -2.98 -4.04
N ASP A 354 7.85 -2.96 -3.21
CA ASP A 354 8.68 -4.13 -2.90
C ASP A 354 8.11 -4.92 -1.71
N GLY A 355 6.88 -5.43 -1.84
CA GLY A 355 6.24 -6.24 -0.81
C GLY A 355 7.03 -7.52 -0.50
N ARG A 356 7.21 -7.85 0.78
CA ARG A 356 7.99 -9.02 1.23
C ARG A 356 7.21 -9.90 2.18
N ALA A 357 7.37 -11.21 2.05
CA ALA A 357 6.88 -12.19 3.01
C ALA A 357 7.88 -12.41 4.16
N VAL A 358 7.38 -12.95 5.27
CA VAL A 358 8.21 -13.40 6.41
C VAL A 358 8.12 -14.92 6.51
N THR A 359 9.27 -15.58 6.63
CA THR A 359 9.36 -17.02 6.84
C THR A 359 9.87 -17.32 8.24
N MET A 360 9.16 -18.19 8.95
CA MET A 360 9.55 -18.69 10.28
C MET A 360 9.85 -20.18 10.20
N PHE A 361 11.06 -20.56 10.61
CA PHE A 361 11.48 -21.96 10.69
C PHE A 361 10.99 -22.59 12.01
N ASN A 362 10.65 -23.87 11.95
CA ASN A 362 10.29 -24.62 13.14
C ASN A 362 11.48 -24.70 14.12
N VAL A 363 11.24 -24.36 15.39
CA VAL A 363 12.25 -24.48 16.42
C VAL A 363 12.45 -25.96 16.74
N GLY A 364 13.65 -26.50 16.46
CA GLY A 364 14.00 -27.88 16.81
C GLY A 364 13.42 -28.96 15.89
N GLY A 365 12.94 -28.61 14.70
CA GLY A 365 12.39 -29.56 13.73
C GLY A 365 12.61 -29.13 12.27
N SER A 366 12.14 -29.95 11.33
CA SER A 366 12.14 -29.63 9.90
C SER A 366 10.95 -28.75 9.52
N GLY A 367 11.14 -27.93 8.47
CA GLY A 367 10.07 -27.14 7.86
C GLY A 367 10.05 -25.68 8.29
N ALA A 368 9.25 -24.91 7.57
CA ALA A 368 9.07 -23.49 7.76
C ALA A 368 7.66 -23.08 7.33
N HIS A 369 7.23 -21.91 7.77
CA HIS A 369 5.96 -21.31 7.39
C HIS A 369 6.17 -19.88 6.92
N THR A 370 5.64 -19.56 5.75
CA THR A 370 5.71 -18.22 5.17
C THR A 370 4.36 -17.52 5.29
N MET A 371 4.39 -16.28 5.76
CA MET A 371 3.22 -15.43 5.99
C MET A 371 3.47 -14.03 5.40
N LEU A 372 2.40 -13.30 5.14
CA LEU A 372 2.51 -11.93 4.61
C LEU A 372 2.37 -10.90 5.74
N PRO A 373 3.44 -10.22 6.18
CA PRO A 373 3.31 -9.11 7.12
C PRO A 373 2.59 -7.94 6.45
N TYR A 374 1.58 -7.37 7.12
CA TYR A 374 0.81 -6.25 6.55
C TYR A 374 0.66 -5.03 7.46
N ARG A 375 1.01 -5.14 8.75
CA ARG A 375 0.89 -4.04 9.70
C ARG A 375 1.78 -4.22 10.93
N LEU A 376 2.36 -3.13 11.41
CA LEU A 376 2.98 -3.03 12.74
C LEU A 376 2.19 -2.05 13.60
N LYS A 377 1.91 -2.42 14.85
CA LYS A 377 1.36 -1.51 15.85
C LYS A 377 2.13 -1.60 17.15
N ARG A 378 2.34 -0.45 17.77
CA ARG A 378 2.85 -0.38 19.14
C ARG A 378 1.80 -0.95 20.10
N ASP A 379 2.24 -1.75 21.06
CA ASP A 379 1.35 -2.32 22.06
C ASP A 379 0.78 -1.21 22.95
N ARG A 380 -0.54 -1.21 23.16
CA ARG A 380 -1.25 -0.18 23.93
C ARG A 380 -0.99 -0.26 25.44
N THR A 381 -0.63 -1.44 25.93
CA THR A 381 -0.41 -1.72 27.36
C THR A 381 1.08 -1.78 27.71
N GLN A 382 1.93 -2.15 26.75
CA GLN A 382 3.36 -2.32 26.93
C GLN A 382 4.11 -1.52 25.87
N ALA A 383 4.36 -0.23 26.12
CA ALA A 383 4.94 0.69 25.13
C ALA A 383 6.33 0.29 24.57
N ASN A 384 7.00 -0.70 25.17
CA ASN A 384 8.24 -1.30 24.69
C ASN A 384 8.04 -2.45 23.68
N LEU A 385 6.80 -2.93 23.48
CA LEU A 385 6.47 -4.03 22.57
C LEU A 385 5.81 -3.54 21.29
N TRP A 386 6.03 -4.32 20.23
CA TRP A 386 5.43 -4.16 18.91
C TRP A 386 4.70 -5.43 18.53
N ARG A 387 3.54 -5.27 17.91
CA ARG A 387 2.75 -6.36 17.33
C ARG A 387 2.90 -6.29 15.82
N LEU A 388 3.45 -7.36 15.24
CA LEU A 388 3.45 -7.60 13.80
C LEU A 388 2.20 -8.39 13.45
N PHE A 389 1.37 -7.83 12.58
CA PHE A 389 0.20 -8.48 12.02
C PHE A 389 0.58 -9.11 10.69
N VAL A 390 0.19 -10.36 10.52
CA VAL A 390 0.49 -11.17 9.35
C VAL A 390 -0.80 -11.78 8.81
N TYR A 391 -0.92 -11.89 7.49
CA TYR A 391 -1.89 -12.74 6.85
C TYR A 391 -1.32 -14.16 6.79
N ASP A 392 -2.05 -15.12 7.38
CA ASP A 392 -1.65 -16.50 7.52
C ASP A 392 -2.62 -17.44 6.79
N SER A 393 -2.13 -18.11 5.75
CA SER A 393 -2.92 -19.07 4.96
C SER A 393 -3.31 -20.36 5.71
N ASN A 394 -2.69 -20.65 6.85
CA ASN A 394 -3.15 -21.73 7.74
C ASN A 394 -4.37 -21.30 8.57
N ASN A 395 -4.63 -20.00 8.68
CA ASN A 395 -5.75 -19.44 9.42
C ASN A 395 -6.32 -18.19 8.70
N PRO A 396 -6.81 -18.33 7.46
CA PRO A 396 -7.08 -17.21 6.56
C PRO A 396 -8.22 -16.28 7.02
N ASN A 397 -9.01 -16.69 8.01
CA ASN A 397 -10.19 -15.97 8.49
C ASN A 397 -9.98 -15.22 9.82
N ASN A 398 -8.78 -15.25 10.40
CA ASN A 398 -8.51 -14.69 11.73
C ASN A 398 -7.43 -13.60 11.73
#